data_AF-A0A4V0KQ18-F1
#
_entry.id   AF-A0A4V0KQ18-F1
#
_cell.length_a   1.000
_cell.length_b   1.000
_cell.length_c   1.000
_cell.angle_alpha   90.00
_cell.angle_beta   90.00
_cell.angle_gamma   90.00
#
_symmetry.space_group_name_H-M   'P 1'
#
loop_
_entity.id
_entity.type
_entity.pdbx_description
1 polymer ?
#
loop_
_entity_poly.entity_id
_entity_poly.type
_entity_poly.pdbx_seq_one_letter_code
_entity_poly.pdbx_strand_id
1 'polypeptide(L)'
;MSYRVCDIIGAIDNYVDDPKHSGGYNSISCFDYYCPDGNCDTDEKRVSSGFLALLKLFEGIDHNEKIESDKLAEYAILWLSYKLNQKTQNGTTKLYDFYTKHIKTNSKYSQHITDSDKINNDVIENKIKSMNMNIKDISNFYDPFKSLCKMYRELDANNKQCMPCLENVGEFFEKCEKVKNTLDISKGSSYSQLWSSLSNDYDKFKEKYNNGKCGYVPSLVACPRSSVTKNTLIKIAIIFVASSILLGVSYKYSLFGFRKKVKKRLRRKLKSLRRKWLIDI
;
A
#
# COMPACT_ATOMS: atom_id res chain seq x y z
N MET A 1 -11.02 -5.22 -7.38
CA MET A 1 -10.39 -6.49 -6.96
C MET A 1 -11.38 -7.65 -6.91
N SER A 2 -10.90 -8.89 -7.12
CA SER A 2 -11.69 -10.12 -6.91
C SER A 2 -10.90 -11.31 -6.35
N TYR A 3 -11.61 -12.35 -5.91
CA TYR A 3 -11.02 -13.62 -5.45
C TYR A 3 -10.06 -14.23 -6.48
N ARG A 4 -10.50 -14.35 -7.74
CA ARG A 4 -9.70 -15.01 -8.79
C ARG A 4 -8.40 -14.28 -9.04
N VAL A 5 -8.43 -12.94 -9.11
CA VAL A 5 -7.21 -12.11 -9.22
C VAL A 5 -6.27 -12.40 -8.06
N CYS A 6 -6.78 -12.39 -6.83
CA CYS A 6 -5.95 -12.60 -5.64
C CYS A 6 -5.39 -14.02 -5.53
N ASP A 7 -6.11 -15.01 -6.03
CA ASP A 7 -5.65 -16.40 -6.04
C ASP A 7 -4.54 -16.61 -7.09
N ILE A 8 -4.69 -16.03 -8.28
CA ILE A 8 -3.64 -15.99 -9.31
C ILE A 8 -2.37 -15.32 -8.77
N ILE A 9 -2.52 -14.17 -8.10
CA ILE A 9 -1.39 -13.46 -7.49
C ILE A 9 -0.72 -14.30 -6.39
N GLY A 10 -1.51 -15.01 -5.57
CA GLY A 10 -0.98 -15.92 -4.57
C GLY A 10 -0.18 -17.07 -5.19
N ALA A 11 -0.68 -17.64 -6.30
CA ALA A 11 -0.02 -18.72 -7.02
C ALA A 11 1.33 -18.28 -7.62
N ILE A 12 1.36 -17.12 -8.29
CA ILE A 12 2.61 -16.63 -8.91
C ILE A 12 3.66 -16.20 -7.89
N ASP A 13 3.22 -15.66 -6.75
CA ASP A 13 4.14 -15.30 -5.65
C ASP A 13 4.93 -16.51 -5.17
N ASN A 14 4.23 -17.62 -4.92
CA ASN A 14 4.83 -18.87 -4.47
C ASN A 14 5.79 -19.43 -5.52
N TYR A 15 5.45 -19.33 -6.81
CA TYR A 15 6.31 -19.79 -7.90
C TYR A 15 7.65 -19.04 -7.96
N VAL A 16 7.61 -17.70 -7.94
CA VAL A 16 8.83 -16.89 -8.09
C VAL A 16 9.73 -16.98 -6.86
N ASP A 17 9.16 -17.18 -5.68
CA ASP A 17 9.94 -17.28 -4.44
C ASP A 17 10.55 -18.67 -4.22
N ASP A 18 9.86 -19.74 -4.59
CA ASP A 18 10.35 -21.12 -4.47
C ASP A 18 9.86 -22.02 -5.63
N PRO A 19 10.55 -22.00 -6.79
CA PRO A 19 10.18 -22.78 -7.97
C PRO A 19 10.20 -24.30 -7.74
N LYS A 20 10.92 -24.78 -6.72
CA LYS A 20 11.09 -26.22 -6.45
C LYS A 20 9.93 -26.82 -5.64
N HIS A 21 9.18 -25.99 -4.90
CA HIS A 21 8.06 -26.42 -4.07
C HIS A 21 6.69 -25.95 -4.60
N SER A 22 6.64 -25.22 -5.71
CA SER A 22 5.38 -24.93 -6.39
C SER A 22 4.84 -26.24 -7.02
N GLY A 23 3.82 -26.83 -6.41
CA GLY A 23 3.28 -28.13 -6.82
C GLY A 23 2.94 -28.20 -8.32
N GLY A 24 3.59 -29.14 -9.00
CA GLY A 24 3.28 -29.58 -10.37
C GLY A 24 4.26 -29.09 -11.43
N TYR A 25 4.92 -30.02 -12.13
CA TYR A 25 5.82 -29.76 -13.27
C TYR A 25 5.22 -28.84 -14.37
N ASN A 26 3.88 -28.71 -14.44
CA ASN A 26 3.17 -27.90 -15.44
C ASN A 26 3.10 -26.39 -15.11
N SER A 27 3.29 -25.96 -13.86
CA SER A 27 3.29 -24.53 -13.54
C SER A 27 4.60 -23.86 -13.94
N ILE A 28 5.73 -24.55 -13.73
CA ILE A 28 7.09 -24.08 -14.06
C ILE A 28 7.21 -23.77 -15.56
N SER A 29 6.69 -24.67 -16.41
CA SER A 29 6.73 -24.50 -17.86
C SER A 29 5.97 -23.28 -18.37
N CYS A 30 4.94 -22.82 -17.67
CA CYS A 30 4.15 -21.67 -18.08
C CYS A 30 4.92 -20.35 -17.89
N PHE A 31 5.72 -20.26 -16.82
CA PHE A 31 6.50 -19.06 -16.53
C PHE A 31 7.79 -19.01 -17.34
N ASP A 32 8.46 -20.15 -17.57
CA ASP A 32 9.69 -20.19 -18.36
C ASP A 32 9.42 -19.95 -19.86
N TYR A 33 8.20 -20.20 -20.32
CA TYR A 33 7.78 -19.95 -21.70
C TYR A 33 7.95 -18.48 -22.13
N TYR A 34 7.80 -17.53 -21.19
CA TYR A 34 7.90 -16.11 -21.45
C TYR A 34 9.32 -15.55 -21.31
N CYS A 35 10.32 -16.42 -21.10
CA CYS A 35 11.70 -16.01 -20.94
C CYS A 35 12.21 -15.34 -22.21
N PRO A 36 12.89 -14.18 -22.09
CA PRO A 36 13.58 -13.57 -23.22
C PRO A 36 14.56 -14.59 -23.83
N ASP A 37 14.46 -14.79 -25.15
CA ASP A 37 15.31 -15.72 -25.92
C ASP A 37 15.33 -17.16 -25.40
N GLY A 38 14.28 -17.56 -24.66
CA GLY A 38 14.16 -18.89 -24.06
C GLY A 38 15.07 -19.12 -22.84
N ASN A 39 15.68 -18.07 -22.28
CA ASN A 39 16.56 -18.19 -21.12
C ASN A 39 16.29 -17.11 -20.05
N CYS A 40 16.02 -17.54 -18.83
CA CYS A 40 15.88 -16.69 -17.65
C CYS A 40 17.05 -16.87 -16.67
N ASP A 41 18.25 -16.57 -17.14
CA ASP A 41 19.51 -16.67 -16.41
C ASP A 41 19.70 -15.56 -15.35
N THR A 42 19.07 -14.41 -15.52
CA THR A 42 19.10 -13.31 -14.54
C THR A 42 17.76 -13.12 -13.82
N ASP A 43 17.81 -12.50 -12.64
CA ASP A 43 16.60 -12.20 -11.87
C ASP A 43 15.69 -11.22 -12.60
N GLU A 44 16.23 -10.25 -13.35
CA GLU A 44 15.41 -9.37 -14.20
C GLU A 44 14.63 -10.16 -15.24
N LYS A 45 15.29 -11.10 -15.95
CA LYS A 45 14.62 -11.92 -16.95
C LYS A 45 13.55 -12.81 -16.34
N ARG A 46 13.83 -13.44 -15.19
CA ARG A 46 12.84 -14.25 -14.44
C ARG A 46 11.62 -13.44 -14.03
N VAL A 47 11.85 -12.28 -13.43
CA VAL A 47 10.77 -11.40 -12.96
C VAL A 47 9.96 -10.85 -14.14
N SER A 48 10.62 -10.45 -15.24
CA SER A 48 9.96 -10.06 -16.48
C SER A 48 9.11 -11.20 -17.05
N SER A 49 9.62 -12.42 -17.05
CA SER A 49 8.88 -13.61 -17.52
C SER A 49 7.65 -13.88 -16.67
N GLY A 50 7.80 -13.84 -15.34
CA GLY A 50 6.68 -13.96 -14.41
C GLY A 50 5.63 -12.86 -14.61
N PHE A 51 6.05 -11.63 -14.88
CA PHE A 51 5.12 -10.54 -15.17
C PHE A 51 4.28 -10.80 -16.42
N LEU A 52 4.90 -11.33 -17.50
CA LEU A 52 4.17 -11.71 -18.72
C LEU A 52 3.17 -12.84 -18.48
N ALA A 53 3.59 -13.86 -17.74
CA ALA A 53 2.70 -14.95 -17.36
C ALA A 53 1.52 -14.46 -16.51
N LEU A 54 1.76 -13.54 -15.56
CA LEU A 54 0.70 -12.94 -14.74
C LEU A 54 -0.36 -12.24 -15.59
N LEU A 55 0.08 -11.43 -16.56
CA LEU A 55 -0.82 -10.76 -17.49
C LEU A 55 -1.67 -11.77 -18.27
N LYS A 56 -1.06 -12.87 -18.73
CA LYS A 56 -1.79 -13.94 -19.42
C LYS A 56 -2.76 -14.71 -18.54
N LEU A 57 -2.43 -14.94 -17.28
CA LEU A 57 -3.37 -15.52 -16.32
C LEU A 57 -4.56 -14.59 -16.06
N PHE A 58 -4.34 -13.27 -16.02
CA PHE A 58 -5.43 -12.29 -15.88
C PHE A 58 -6.35 -12.21 -17.10
N GLU A 59 -5.82 -12.41 -18.31
CA GLU A 59 -6.64 -12.55 -19.52
C GLU A 59 -7.58 -13.75 -19.44
N GLY A 60 -7.09 -14.88 -18.91
CA GLY A 60 -7.89 -16.09 -18.72
C GLY A 60 -8.99 -15.98 -17.67
N ILE A 61 -9.09 -14.87 -16.93
CA ILE A 61 -10.21 -14.62 -16.03
C ILE A 61 -11.49 -14.39 -16.87
N ASP A 62 -12.51 -15.21 -16.61
CA ASP A 62 -13.83 -15.19 -17.25
C ASP A 62 -14.35 -13.76 -17.53
N HIS A 63 -14.83 -13.53 -18.76
CA HIS A 63 -15.41 -12.26 -19.23
C HIS A 63 -16.61 -11.80 -18.39
N ASN A 64 -17.30 -12.71 -17.71
CA ASN A 64 -18.39 -12.37 -16.78
C ASN A 64 -17.89 -11.59 -15.56
N GLU A 65 -16.61 -11.74 -15.21
CA GLU A 65 -15.95 -10.95 -14.17
C GLU A 65 -15.40 -9.66 -14.78
N LYS A 66 -16.25 -8.62 -14.84
CA LYS A 66 -15.92 -7.30 -15.39
C LYS A 66 -14.91 -6.56 -14.50
N ILE A 67 -13.63 -6.88 -14.65
CA ILE A 67 -12.51 -6.14 -14.09
C ILE A 67 -11.89 -5.31 -15.20
N GLU A 68 -11.75 -4.01 -14.95
CA GLU A 68 -11.15 -3.06 -15.91
C GLU A 68 -9.70 -3.46 -16.22
N SER A 69 -9.33 -3.31 -17.50
CA SER A 69 -8.01 -3.69 -18.01
C SER A 69 -6.88 -2.94 -17.32
N ASP A 70 -7.09 -1.65 -17.04
CA ASP A 70 -6.14 -0.79 -16.34
C ASP A 70 -5.90 -1.25 -14.88
N LYS A 71 -6.91 -1.82 -14.22
CA LYS A 71 -6.81 -2.41 -12.88
C LYS A 71 -5.98 -3.68 -12.90
N LEU A 72 -6.21 -4.57 -13.87
CA LEU A 72 -5.40 -5.78 -14.00
C LEU A 72 -3.93 -5.44 -14.28
N ALA A 73 -3.68 -4.44 -15.14
CA ALA A 73 -2.34 -3.92 -15.37
C ALA A 73 -1.72 -3.33 -14.08
N GLU A 74 -2.48 -2.57 -13.29
CA GLU A 74 -2.02 -2.05 -12.00
C GLU A 74 -1.55 -3.15 -11.05
N TYR A 75 -2.36 -4.20 -10.90
CA TYR A 75 -2.07 -5.29 -9.99
C TYR A 75 -0.81 -6.05 -10.42
N ALA A 76 -0.64 -6.27 -11.72
CA ALA A 76 0.57 -6.87 -12.27
C ALA A 76 1.79 -5.96 -12.05
N ILE A 77 1.64 -4.64 -12.19
CA ILE A 77 2.72 -3.65 -11.96
C ILE A 77 3.13 -3.59 -10.48
N LEU A 78 2.17 -3.65 -9.55
CA LEU A 78 2.44 -3.70 -8.12
C LEU A 78 3.27 -4.95 -7.77
N TRP A 79 2.87 -6.10 -8.31
CA TRP A 79 3.60 -7.36 -8.17
C TRP A 79 5.02 -7.29 -8.74
N LEU A 80 5.16 -6.80 -9.98
CA LEU A 80 6.44 -6.61 -10.65
C LEU A 80 7.38 -5.74 -9.81
N SER A 81 6.89 -4.60 -9.34
CA SER A 81 7.68 -3.65 -8.55
C SER A 81 8.16 -4.26 -7.23
N TYR A 82 7.30 -5.05 -6.58
CA TYR A 82 7.66 -5.76 -5.36
C TYR A 82 8.76 -6.80 -5.59
N LYS A 83 8.62 -7.66 -6.60
CA LYS A 83 9.61 -8.70 -6.89
C LYS A 83 10.95 -8.11 -7.32
N LEU A 84 10.94 -7.05 -8.13
CA LEU A 84 12.18 -6.34 -8.49
C LEU A 84 12.86 -5.75 -7.26
N ASN A 85 12.11 -5.10 -6.37
CA ASN A 85 12.67 -4.52 -5.15
C ASN A 85 13.27 -5.56 -4.18
N GLN A 86 12.85 -6.83 -4.24
CA GLN A 86 13.42 -7.91 -3.43
C GLN A 86 14.70 -8.52 -4.03
N LYS A 87 14.74 -8.71 -5.35
CA LYS A 87 15.77 -9.53 -6.01
C LYS A 87 16.90 -8.71 -6.60
N THR A 88 16.70 -7.41 -6.79
CA THR A 88 17.63 -6.57 -7.56
C THR A 88 18.01 -5.31 -6.81
N GLN A 89 19.15 -4.72 -7.18
CA GLN A 89 19.52 -3.38 -6.71
C GLN A 89 18.70 -2.25 -7.40
N ASN A 90 17.55 -2.58 -8.02
CA ASN A 90 16.74 -1.65 -8.81
C ASN A 90 15.88 -0.69 -7.97
N GLY A 91 16.10 -0.59 -6.65
CA GLY A 91 15.29 0.27 -5.77
C GLY A 91 15.27 1.75 -6.20
N THR A 92 16.34 2.25 -6.83
CA THR A 92 16.43 3.61 -7.37
C THR A 92 16.03 3.73 -8.84
N THR A 93 15.85 2.62 -9.55
CA THR A 93 15.48 2.60 -10.96
C THR A 93 14.01 2.96 -11.10
N LYS A 94 13.67 3.79 -12.08
CA LYS A 94 12.28 4.06 -12.42
C LYS A 94 11.65 2.82 -13.06
N LEU A 95 10.41 2.53 -12.71
CA LEU A 95 9.70 1.38 -13.27
C LEU A 95 9.62 1.46 -14.81
N TYR A 96 9.40 2.67 -15.35
CA TYR A 96 9.33 2.90 -16.79
C TYR A 96 10.62 2.53 -17.54
N ASP A 97 11.78 2.84 -16.95
CA ASP A 97 13.08 2.53 -17.54
C ASP A 97 13.30 1.01 -17.56
N PHE A 98 12.97 0.32 -16.47
CA PHE A 98 13.02 -1.14 -16.41
C PHE A 98 12.11 -1.77 -17.47
N TYR A 99 10.85 -1.31 -17.53
CA TYR A 99 9.87 -1.81 -18.49
C TYR A 99 10.36 -1.67 -19.93
N THR A 100 10.87 -0.48 -20.30
CA THR A 100 11.33 -0.22 -21.66
C THR A 100 12.55 -1.06 -22.01
N LYS A 101 13.46 -1.28 -21.07
CA LYS A 101 14.70 -2.03 -21.30
C LYS A 101 14.52 -3.55 -21.31
N HIS A 102 13.66 -4.10 -20.45
CA HIS A 102 13.60 -5.54 -20.18
C HIS A 102 12.27 -6.19 -20.56
N ILE A 103 11.15 -5.46 -20.55
CA ILE A 103 9.82 -6.02 -20.86
C ILE A 103 9.44 -5.71 -22.30
N LYS A 104 9.49 -4.44 -22.71
CA LYS A 104 9.06 -4.00 -24.04
C LYS A 104 9.92 -4.57 -25.16
N THR A 105 11.19 -4.85 -24.89
CA THR A 105 12.15 -5.46 -25.81
C THR A 105 12.08 -6.99 -25.85
N ASN A 106 11.36 -7.63 -24.91
CA ASN A 106 11.20 -9.07 -24.90
C ASN A 106 10.31 -9.50 -26.09
N SER A 107 10.83 -10.37 -26.95
CA SER A 107 10.09 -10.90 -28.11
C SER A 107 8.78 -11.61 -27.72
N LYS A 108 8.71 -12.20 -26.53
CA LYS A 108 7.48 -12.82 -26.00
C LYS A 108 6.41 -11.79 -25.64
N TYR A 109 6.80 -10.57 -25.27
CA TYR A 109 5.86 -9.48 -24.99
C TYR A 109 5.14 -9.06 -26.28
N SER A 110 5.89 -8.81 -27.34
CA SER A 110 5.30 -8.38 -28.62
C SER A 110 4.40 -9.45 -29.24
N GLN A 111 4.80 -10.72 -29.15
CA GLN A 111 4.05 -11.85 -29.70
C GLN A 111 2.74 -12.13 -28.97
N HIS A 112 2.71 -11.97 -27.66
CA HIS A 112 1.59 -12.45 -26.86
C HIS A 112 0.75 -11.33 -26.26
N ILE A 113 1.29 -10.16 -25.94
CA ILE A 113 0.55 -9.12 -25.22
C ILE A 113 0.01 -8.01 -26.13
N THR A 114 0.64 -7.72 -27.26
CA THR A 114 0.26 -6.60 -28.15
C THR A 114 -1.20 -6.67 -28.61
N ASP A 115 -1.67 -7.87 -28.98
CA ASP A 115 -2.97 -8.07 -29.62
C ASP A 115 -4.04 -8.65 -28.67
N SER A 116 -3.87 -8.48 -27.36
CA SER A 116 -4.81 -9.02 -26.37
C SER A 116 -6.06 -8.15 -26.20
N ASP A 117 -7.23 -8.77 -26.26
CA ASP A 117 -8.53 -8.11 -26.10
C ASP A 117 -8.76 -7.51 -24.70
N LYS A 118 -8.12 -8.09 -23.67
CA LYS A 118 -8.36 -7.70 -22.27
C LYS A 118 -7.26 -6.83 -21.71
N ILE A 119 -5.99 -7.13 -21.97
CA ILE A 119 -4.84 -6.35 -21.47
C ILE A 119 -3.81 -6.22 -22.58
N ASN A 120 -3.90 -5.15 -23.35
CA ASN A 120 -2.95 -4.87 -24.42
C ASN A 120 -1.75 -4.03 -23.95
N ASN A 121 -0.77 -3.87 -24.83
CA ASN A 121 0.45 -3.12 -24.58
C ASN A 121 0.20 -1.65 -24.21
N ASP A 122 -0.79 -1.00 -24.83
CA ASP A 122 -1.13 0.40 -24.61
C ASP A 122 -1.67 0.63 -23.20
N VAL A 123 -2.54 -0.27 -22.72
CA VAL A 123 -3.05 -0.24 -21.35
C VAL A 123 -1.89 -0.35 -20.35
N ILE A 124 -0.98 -1.30 -20.56
CA ILE A 124 0.18 -1.51 -19.69
C ILE A 124 1.12 -0.30 -19.71
N GLU A 125 1.49 0.18 -20.91
CA GLU A 125 2.40 1.30 -21.07
C GLU A 125 1.82 2.59 -20.48
N ASN A 126 0.55 2.88 -20.73
CA ASN A 126 -0.13 4.04 -20.15
C ASN A 126 -0.19 3.95 -18.62
N LYS A 127 -0.44 2.75 -18.08
CA LYS A 127 -0.48 2.53 -16.63
C LYS A 127 0.89 2.74 -15.99
N ILE A 128 1.97 2.20 -16.58
CA ILE A 128 3.35 2.41 -16.11
C ILE A 128 3.74 3.89 -16.19
N LYS A 129 3.40 4.59 -17.28
CA LYS A 129 3.66 6.03 -17.41
C LYS A 129 2.92 6.85 -16.34
N SER A 130 1.70 6.46 -15.96
CA SER A 130 0.95 7.13 -14.89
C SER A 130 1.60 6.94 -13.51
N MET A 131 2.33 5.85 -13.31
CA MET A 131 3.09 5.52 -12.10
C MET A 131 4.59 5.80 -12.29
N ASN A 132 4.95 6.98 -12.81
CA ASN A 132 6.33 7.39 -13.08
C ASN A 132 7.14 7.62 -11.77
N MET A 133 7.43 6.54 -11.08
CA MET A 133 8.07 6.48 -9.77
C MET A 133 9.17 5.43 -9.77
N ASN A 134 10.01 5.46 -8.74
CA ASN A 134 11.01 4.42 -8.55
C ASN A 134 10.31 3.13 -8.13
N ILE A 135 10.89 1.99 -8.54
CA ILE A 135 10.39 0.65 -8.22
C ILE A 135 10.15 0.49 -6.71
N LYS A 136 11.08 0.98 -5.87
CA LYS A 136 10.94 0.94 -4.41
C LYS A 136 9.68 1.64 -3.91
N ASP A 137 9.35 2.80 -4.46
CA ASP A 137 8.18 3.57 -4.02
C ASP A 137 6.87 2.83 -4.34
N ILE A 138 6.77 2.26 -5.55
CA ILE A 138 5.61 1.47 -5.97
C ILE A 138 5.52 0.19 -5.14
N SER A 139 6.66 -0.47 -4.86
CA SER A 139 6.72 -1.71 -4.10
C SER A 139 6.14 -1.61 -2.68
N ASN A 140 6.18 -0.41 -2.07
CA ASN A 140 5.62 -0.18 -0.73
C ASN A 140 4.11 -0.47 -0.67
N PHE A 141 3.39 -0.30 -1.79
CA PHE A 141 1.95 -0.57 -1.88
C PHE A 141 1.60 -2.05 -2.02
N TYR A 142 2.57 -2.92 -2.34
CA TYR A 142 2.27 -4.33 -2.57
C TYR A 142 1.87 -5.07 -1.28
N ASP A 143 2.50 -4.74 -0.15
CA ASP A 143 2.18 -5.33 1.15
C ASP A 143 0.71 -5.11 1.59
N PRO A 144 0.17 -3.87 1.60
CA PRO A 144 -1.23 -3.66 1.90
C PRO A 144 -2.16 -4.24 0.83
N PHE A 145 -1.79 -4.15 -0.46
CA PHE A 145 -2.51 -4.80 -1.55
C PHE A 145 -2.65 -6.32 -1.33
N LYS A 146 -1.55 -7.01 -1.01
CA LYS A 146 -1.51 -8.44 -0.74
C LYS A 146 -2.34 -8.80 0.50
N SER A 147 -2.31 -7.96 1.53
CA SER A 147 -3.14 -8.12 2.73
C SER A 147 -4.63 -8.01 2.40
N LEU A 148 -5.02 -7.05 1.56
CA LEU A 148 -6.39 -6.94 1.04
C LEU A 148 -6.77 -8.19 0.21
N CYS A 149 -5.84 -8.71 -0.59
CA CYS A 149 -6.08 -9.94 -1.33
C CYS A 149 -6.33 -11.16 -0.44
N LYS A 150 -5.64 -11.28 0.70
CA LYS A 150 -5.95 -12.32 1.69
C LYS A 150 -7.40 -12.19 2.20
N MET A 151 -7.86 -10.96 2.46
CA MET A 151 -9.25 -10.72 2.89
C MET A 151 -10.26 -11.16 1.84
N TYR A 152 -10.03 -10.86 0.56
CA TYR A 152 -10.86 -11.36 -0.54
C TYR A 152 -10.89 -12.89 -0.62
N ARG A 153 -9.72 -13.54 -0.43
CA ARG A 153 -9.61 -15.00 -0.43
C ARG A 153 -10.36 -15.65 0.72
N GLU A 154 -10.31 -15.06 1.91
CA GLU A 154 -11.05 -15.56 3.07
C GLU A 154 -12.55 -15.41 2.93
N LEU A 155 -13.03 -14.31 2.34
CA LEU A 155 -14.45 -14.09 2.10
C LEU A 155 -15.04 -15.13 1.11
N ASP A 156 -14.24 -15.57 0.15
CA ASP A 156 -14.68 -16.47 -0.92
C ASP A 156 -14.33 -17.95 -0.73
N ALA A 157 -13.45 -18.30 0.22
CA ALA A 157 -13.19 -19.69 0.59
C ALA A 157 -14.48 -20.39 1.04
N ASN A 158 -14.85 -21.46 0.31
CA ASN A 158 -16.13 -22.17 0.27
C ASN A 158 -16.75 -22.72 1.58
N ASN A 159 -16.42 -22.24 2.78
CA ASN A 159 -17.16 -22.56 4.02
C ASN A 159 -16.73 -21.80 5.30
N LYS A 160 -16.19 -20.57 5.24
CA LYS A 160 -15.93 -19.80 6.47
C LYS A 160 -17.09 -18.85 6.79
N GLN A 161 -17.68 -19.06 7.97
CA GLN A 161 -18.65 -18.17 8.60
C GLN A 161 -18.11 -16.74 8.55
N CYS A 162 -18.94 -15.83 8.08
CA CYS A 162 -18.73 -14.41 8.23
C CYS A 162 -18.45 -14.10 9.70
N MET A 163 -17.19 -13.81 10.02
CA MET A 163 -16.80 -13.47 11.37
C MET A 163 -16.91 -11.95 11.54
N PRO A 164 -17.53 -11.43 12.62
CA PRO A 164 -17.58 -9.99 12.92
C PRO A 164 -16.21 -9.31 13.08
N CYS A 165 -15.17 -10.12 13.05
CA CYS A 165 -13.82 -9.84 13.47
C CYS A 165 -12.92 -10.56 12.47
N LEU A 166 -12.14 -9.82 11.67
CA LEU A 166 -11.14 -10.40 10.77
C LEU A 166 -9.73 -9.98 11.21
N GLU A 167 -8.86 -10.94 11.47
CA GLU A 167 -7.45 -10.68 11.82
C GLU A 167 -6.71 -9.96 10.68
N ASN A 168 -7.03 -10.32 9.43
CA ASN A 168 -6.44 -9.72 8.23
C ASN A 168 -6.82 -8.24 8.03
N VAL A 169 -7.93 -7.78 8.61
CA VAL A 169 -8.29 -6.34 8.60
C VAL A 169 -7.28 -5.54 9.42
N GLY A 170 -6.86 -6.07 10.57
CA GLY A 170 -5.80 -5.47 11.37
C GLY A 170 -4.45 -5.46 10.64
N GLU A 171 -4.10 -6.55 9.96
CA GLU A 171 -2.89 -6.62 9.12
C GLU A 171 -2.92 -5.57 8.01
N PHE A 172 -4.03 -5.47 7.27
CA PHE A 172 -4.21 -4.50 6.20
C PHE A 172 -3.99 -3.06 6.67
N PHE A 173 -4.64 -2.65 7.77
CA PHE A 173 -4.48 -1.29 8.30
C PHE A 173 -3.07 -1.00 8.80
N GLU A 174 -2.41 -1.96 9.45
CA GLU A 174 -1.01 -1.80 9.88
C GLU A 174 -0.08 -1.61 8.67
N LYS A 175 -0.28 -2.36 7.58
CA LYS A 175 0.48 -2.19 6.34
C LYS A 175 0.18 -0.85 5.67
N CYS A 176 -1.08 -0.40 5.68
CA CYS A 176 -1.47 0.92 5.17
C CYS A 176 -0.81 2.07 5.95
N GLU A 177 -0.72 1.98 7.28
CA GLU A 177 -0.03 2.98 8.09
C GLU A 177 1.47 3.08 7.79
N LYS A 178 2.12 1.93 7.53
CA LYS A 178 3.54 1.92 7.12
C LYS A 178 3.74 2.69 5.82
N VAL A 179 2.86 2.48 4.82
CA VAL A 179 2.91 3.24 3.56
C VAL A 179 2.70 4.73 3.80
N LYS A 180 1.71 5.12 4.61
CA LYS A 180 1.44 6.54 4.94
C LYS A 180 2.65 7.26 5.52
N ASN A 181 3.39 6.60 6.41
CA ASN A 181 4.56 7.18 7.06
C ASN A 181 5.78 7.30 6.12
N THR A 182 5.76 6.61 4.98
CA THR A 182 6.81 6.66 3.96
C THR A 182 6.46 7.55 2.77
N LEU A 183 5.28 8.19 2.78
CA LEU A 183 4.82 9.02 1.67
C LEU A 183 5.73 10.23 1.46
N ASP A 184 6.27 10.32 0.24
CA ASP A 184 7.03 11.47 -0.23
C ASP A 184 6.07 12.43 -0.95
N ILE A 185 5.91 13.63 -0.38
CA ILE A 185 5.02 14.69 -0.89
C ILE A 185 5.38 15.07 -2.34
N SER A 186 6.65 14.95 -2.73
CA SER A 186 7.11 15.30 -4.09
C SER A 186 6.59 14.37 -5.19
N LYS A 187 6.14 13.17 -4.84
CA LYS A 187 5.56 12.17 -5.76
C LYS A 187 4.03 12.10 -5.66
N GLY A 188 3.43 13.19 -5.17
CA GLY A 188 2.07 13.24 -4.64
C GLY A 188 0.97 12.75 -5.59
N SER A 189 1.06 13.00 -6.90
CA SER A 189 0.01 12.60 -7.85
C SER A 189 -0.05 11.08 -8.06
N SER A 190 1.08 10.44 -8.37
CA SER A 190 1.16 8.99 -8.58
C SER A 190 0.92 8.21 -7.27
N TYR A 191 1.42 8.70 -6.12
CA TYR A 191 1.08 8.12 -4.81
C TYR A 191 -0.43 8.24 -4.50
N SER A 192 -1.04 9.39 -4.77
CA SER A 192 -2.48 9.59 -4.56
C SER A 192 -3.31 8.66 -5.44
N GLN A 193 -2.87 8.40 -6.67
CA GLN A 193 -3.54 7.47 -7.58
C GLN A 193 -3.50 6.02 -7.04
N LEU A 194 -2.33 5.53 -6.63
CA LEU A 194 -2.20 4.18 -6.03
C LEU A 194 -3.00 4.07 -4.73
N TRP A 195 -2.98 5.12 -3.90
CA TRP A 195 -3.75 5.17 -2.66
C TRP A 195 -5.26 5.14 -2.92
N SER A 196 -5.75 5.96 -3.86
CA SER A 196 -7.15 5.99 -4.28
C SER A 196 -7.58 4.63 -4.82
N SER A 197 -6.75 4.00 -5.65
CA SER A 197 -7.02 2.69 -6.20
C SER A 197 -7.18 1.61 -5.11
N LEU A 198 -6.24 1.55 -4.16
CA LEU A 198 -6.29 0.63 -3.01
C LEU A 198 -7.52 0.90 -2.13
N SER A 199 -7.85 2.17 -1.89
CA SER A 199 -9.05 2.57 -1.13
C SER A 199 -10.33 2.10 -1.81
N ASN A 200 -10.44 2.32 -3.13
CA ASN A 200 -11.59 1.89 -3.92
C ASN A 200 -11.75 0.37 -3.91
N ASP A 201 -10.64 -0.39 -3.94
CA ASP A 201 -10.69 -1.84 -3.81
C ASP A 201 -11.13 -2.29 -2.42
N TYR A 202 -10.71 -1.60 -1.36
CA TYR A 202 -11.22 -1.86 -0.02
C TYR A 202 -12.70 -1.48 0.14
N ASP A 203 -13.17 -0.42 -0.50
CA ASP A 203 -14.58 -0.05 -0.52
C ASP A 203 -15.43 -1.10 -1.23
N LYS A 204 -14.97 -1.62 -2.37
CA LYS A 204 -15.59 -2.77 -3.05
C LYS A 204 -15.58 -4.03 -2.19
N PHE A 205 -14.53 -4.26 -1.40
CA PHE A 205 -14.49 -5.36 -0.44
C PHE A 205 -15.58 -5.21 0.62
N LYS A 206 -15.68 -4.02 1.24
CA LYS A 206 -16.72 -3.73 2.25
C LYS A 206 -18.11 -3.91 1.68
N GLU A 207 -18.34 -3.47 0.46
CA GLU A 207 -19.63 -3.66 -0.23
C GLU A 207 -19.95 -5.14 -0.39
N LYS A 208 -19.01 -5.96 -0.89
CA LYS A 208 -19.19 -7.41 -1.00
C LYS A 208 -19.41 -8.10 0.34
N TYR A 209 -18.73 -7.62 1.39
CA TYR A 209 -18.90 -8.13 2.74
C TYR A 209 -20.31 -7.81 3.27
N ASN A 210 -20.72 -6.54 3.21
CA ASN A 210 -21.99 -6.04 3.77
C ASN A 210 -23.23 -6.45 2.95
N ASN A 211 -23.12 -6.51 1.62
CA ASN A 211 -24.27 -6.79 0.74
C ASN A 211 -24.29 -8.24 0.23
N GLY A 212 -23.18 -8.96 0.41
CA GLY A 212 -23.03 -10.34 -0.03
C GLY A 212 -23.15 -11.34 1.11
N LYS A 213 -22.17 -12.25 1.20
CA LYS A 213 -22.19 -13.41 2.13
C LYS A 213 -22.36 -13.03 3.60
N CYS A 214 -21.98 -11.82 4.01
CA CYS A 214 -21.85 -11.41 5.42
C CYS A 214 -22.78 -10.29 5.87
N GLY A 215 -23.85 -9.99 5.11
CA GLY A 215 -24.72 -8.85 5.42
C GLY A 215 -25.49 -8.91 6.74
N TYR A 216 -25.53 -10.08 7.39
CA TYR A 216 -26.12 -10.24 8.73
C TYR A 216 -25.14 -9.94 9.87
N VAL A 217 -23.85 -9.72 9.57
CA VAL A 217 -22.81 -9.46 10.56
C VAL A 217 -22.62 -7.95 10.74
N PRO A 218 -22.75 -7.40 11.97
CA PRO A 218 -22.52 -5.99 12.23
C PRO A 218 -21.09 -5.61 11.83
N SER A 219 -20.94 -4.49 11.12
CA SER A 219 -19.72 -3.75 10.76
C SER A 219 -18.40 -4.52 10.84
N LEU A 220 -17.66 -4.58 9.73
CA LEU A 220 -16.29 -5.12 9.69
C LEU A 220 -15.39 -4.49 10.78
N VAL A 221 -15.01 -5.26 11.81
CA VAL A 221 -14.07 -4.81 12.86
C VAL A 221 -12.77 -5.62 12.79
N ALA A 222 -11.63 -4.97 13.08
CA ALA A 222 -10.36 -5.65 13.25
C ALA A 222 -10.35 -6.49 14.54
N CYS A 223 -9.89 -7.74 14.45
CA CYS A 223 -9.77 -8.56 15.65
C CYS A 223 -8.73 -8.01 16.63
N PRO A 224 -9.01 -8.04 17.95
CA PRO A 224 -7.96 -7.85 18.94
C PRO A 224 -6.91 -8.96 18.74
N ARG A 225 -5.73 -8.61 18.22
CA ARG A 225 -4.62 -9.57 18.12
C ARG A 225 -4.20 -9.96 19.54
N SER A 226 -4.36 -11.23 19.88
CA SER A 226 -3.83 -11.76 21.13
C SER A 226 -2.29 -11.67 21.11
N SER A 227 -1.74 -11.13 22.21
CA SER A 227 -0.31 -10.95 22.55
C SER A 227 0.51 -9.81 21.93
N VAL A 228 0.34 -9.39 20.67
CA VAL A 228 1.26 -8.38 20.06
C VAL A 228 0.82 -6.93 20.29
N THR A 229 -0.49 -6.67 20.37
CA THR A 229 -1.07 -5.31 20.46
C THR A 229 -0.95 -4.66 21.84
N LYS A 230 -0.71 -5.45 22.89
CA LYS A 230 -0.48 -4.92 24.25
C LYS A 230 0.70 -3.93 24.24
N ASN A 231 1.80 -4.26 23.57
CA ASN A 231 2.98 -3.40 23.57
C ASN A 231 2.81 -2.11 22.77
N THR A 232 2.01 -2.09 21.70
CA THR A 232 1.82 -0.88 20.87
C THR A 232 0.86 0.11 21.54
N LEU A 233 -0.26 -0.38 22.10
CA LEU A 233 -1.19 0.48 22.86
C LEU A 233 -0.53 1.02 24.14
N ILE A 234 0.28 0.21 24.83
CA ILE A 234 1.06 0.67 25.98
C ILE A 234 2.08 1.75 25.56
N LYS A 235 2.76 1.58 24.43
CA LYS A 235 3.69 2.61 23.90
C LYS A 235 2.96 3.91 23.55
N ILE A 236 1.82 3.84 22.87
CA ILE A 236 1.00 5.02 22.54
C ILE A 236 0.51 5.72 23.80
N ALA A 237 0.05 4.96 24.81
CA ALA A 237 -0.37 5.52 26.10
C ALA A 237 0.78 6.23 26.84
N ILE A 238 1.99 5.64 26.85
CA ILE A 238 3.18 6.26 27.47
C ILE A 238 3.55 7.56 26.76
N ILE A 239 3.52 7.60 25.42
CA ILE A 239 3.80 8.81 24.63
C ILE A 239 2.77 9.91 24.91
N PHE A 240 1.49 9.54 25.03
CA PHE A 240 0.41 10.48 25.31
C PHE A 240 0.53 11.08 26.73
N VAL A 241 0.88 10.26 27.73
CA VAL A 241 1.15 10.72 29.10
C VAL A 241 2.37 11.65 29.14
N ALA A 242 3.47 11.29 28.48
CA ALA A 242 4.68 12.12 28.43
C ALA A 242 4.43 13.48 27.74
N SER A 243 3.70 13.48 26.63
CA SER A 243 3.31 14.71 25.91
C SER A 243 2.40 15.60 26.75
N SER A 244 1.46 15.01 27.51
CA SER A 244 0.58 15.76 28.42
C SER A 244 1.36 16.42 29.56
N ILE A 245 2.38 15.74 30.10
CA ILE A 245 3.24 16.30 31.16
C ILE A 245 4.07 17.48 30.61
N LEU A 246 4.67 17.34 29.42
CA LEU A 246 5.47 18.41 28.79
C LEU A 246 4.61 19.65 28.43
N LEU A 247 3.39 19.43 27.94
CA LEU A 247 2.42 20.51 27.69
C LEU A 247 1.98 21.18 29.00
N GLY A 248 1.75 20.42 30.08
CA GLY A 248 1.44 20.96 31.40
C GLY A 248 2.56 21.83 31.98
N VAL A 249 3.83 21.39 31.83
CA VAL A 249 5.00 22.14 32.30
C VAL A 249 5.21 23.42 31.48
N SER A 250 5.11 23.35 30.15
CA SER A 250 5.25 24.52 29.27
C SER A 250 4.12 25.53 29.47
N TYR A 251 2.88 25.08 29.68
CA TYR A 251 1.74 25.93 30.01
C TYR A 251 1.97 26.68 31.34
N LYS A 252 2.46 25.98 32.37
CA LYS A 252 2.77 26.60 33.68
C LYS A 252 3.90 27.64 33.59
N TYR A 253 4.92 27.38 32.78
CA TYR A 253 6.01 28.33 32.51
C TYR A 253 5.54 29.57 31.74
N SER A 254 4.67 29.38 30.73
CA SER A 254 4.10 30.47 29.94
C SER A 254 3.19 31.37 30.78
N LEU A 255 2.34 30.79 31.64
CA LEU A 255 1.48 31.52 32.57
C LEU A 255 2.30 32.33 33.59
N PHE A 256 3.42 31.77 34.07
CA PHE A 256 4.34 32.47 34.97
C PHE A 256 5.04 33.66 34.31
N GLY A 257 5.47 33.50 33.04
CA GLY A 257 6.02 34.57 32.22
C GLY A 257 5.02 35.72 31.99
N PHE A 258 3.75 35.39 31.74
CA PHE A 258 2.68 36.37 31.55
C PHE A 258 2.37 37.14 32.84
N ARG A 259 2.26 36.45 33.99
CA ARG A 259 2.08 37.08 35.31
C ARG A 259 3.21 38.06 35.66
N LYS A 260 4.47 37.72 35.33
CA LYS A 260 5.63 38.60 35.55
C LYS A 260 5.58 39.87 34.69
N LYS A 261 5.14 39.76 33.42
CA LYS A 261 4.96 40.91 32.51
C LYS A 261 3.83 41.84 32.98
N VAL A 262 2.69 41.30 33.42
CA VAL A 262 1.56 42.09 33.94
C VAL A 262 1.96 42.84 35.22
N LYS A 263 2.61 42.16 36.19
CA LYS A 263 3.08 42.79 37.44
C LYS A 263 4.10 43.90 37.18
N LYS A 264 4.99 43.74 36.19
CA LYS A 264 5.94 44.78 35.76
C LYS A 264 5.23 45.98 35.12
N ARG A 265 4.19 45.77 34.33
CA ARG A 265 3.39 46.84 33.69
C ARG A 265 2.58 47.63 34.72
N LEU A 266 1.99 46.97 35.72
CA LEU A 266 1.30 47.63 36.84
C LEU A 266 2.25 48.51 37.67
N ARG A 267 3.43 47.99 38.04
CA ARG A 267 4.45 48.78 38.78
C ARG A 267 4.90 50.02 38.02
N ARG A 268 5.04 49.95 36.69
CA ARG A 268 5.39 51.11 35.85
C ARG A 268 4.27 52.15 35.83
N LYS A 269 3.00 51.73 35.68
CA LYS A 269 1.83 52.62 35.75
C LYS A 269 1.71 53.31 37.12
N LEU A 270 1.90 52.57 38.21
CA LEU A 270 1.92 53.15 39.57
C LEU A 270 3.05 54.17 39.76
N LYS A 271 4.26 53.90 39.24
CA LYS A 271 5.37 54.86 39.28
C LYS A 271 5.14 56.10 38.43
N SER A 272 4.45 55.99 37.29
CA SER A 272 4.13 57.16 36.45
C SER A 272 3.02 58.01 37.06
N LEU A 273 2.02 57.38 37.68
CA LEU A 273 0.98 58.09 38.43
C LEU A 273 1.57 58.84 39.62
N ARG A 274 2.38 58.17 40.46
CA ARG A 274 3.07 58.83 41.59
C ARG A 274 3.94 60.01 41.17
N ARG A 275 4.56 59.98 39.98
CA ARG A 275 5.34 61.09 39.45
C ARG A 275 4.50 62.28 38.99
N LYS A 276 3.29 62.05 38.45
CA LYS A 276 2.36 63.13 38.12
C LYS A 276 1.88 63.86 39.37
N TRP A 277 1.48 63.10 40.40
CA TRP A 277 1.03 63.64 41.68
C TRP A 277 2.10 64.45 42.46
N LEU A 278 3.39 64.23 42.21
CA LEU A 278 4.48 64.99 42.84
C LEU A 278 4.89 66.25 42.07
N ILE A 279 4.34 66.46 40.86
CA ILE A 279 4.58 67.65 40.04
C ILE A 279 3.41 68.65 40.16
N ASP A 280 2.24 68.18 40.62
CA ASP A 280 1.01 68.96 40.82
C ASP A 280 0.85 69.48 42.28
N ILE A 281 1.93 69.49 43.09
CA ILE A 281 2.02 70.12 44.43
C ILE A 281 3.12 71.17 44.38
#